data_AF-M0NIJ6-F1
#
_entry.id   AF-M0NIJ6-F1
#
_cell.length_a   1.000
_cell.length_b   1.000
_cell.length_c   1.000
_cell.angle_alpha   90.00
_cell.angle_beta   90.00
_cell.angle_gamma   90.00
#
_symmetry.space_group_name_H-M   'P 1'
#
loop_
_entity.id
_entity.type
_entity.pdbx_description
1 polymer ?
#
loop_
_entity_poly.entity_id
_entity_poly.type
_entity_poly.pdbx_seq_one_letter_code
_entity_poly.pdbx_strand_id
1 'polypeptide(L)'
;MSEGPDPERAETRRPAAADRVDRVPRRVGWLLVVALLAVPMAVIPGENLTLVTLWGFLNAAGSGGPLGAGGYPVWAYFLEQPRAFGSLPASIRAWPLAIGFYVVAAASATAGVALGREDRRVTGGLLALAAAASLWVSVGVATRFGVGTTAGWLAVIPVGALATAAVAVGVYGRDLRGAFER
;
A
#
# COMPACT_ATOMS: atom_id res chain seq x y z
N MET A 1 -7.99 0.09 -65.27
CA MET A 1 -6.74 0.69 -64.75
C MET A 1 -7.07 2.10 -64.33
N SER A 2 -6.99 2.55 -63.08
CA SER A 2 -6.55 1.93 -61.83
C SER A 2 -7.22 2.71 -60.70
N GLU A 3 -8.03 2.04 -59.86
CA GLU A 3 -8.37 2.54 -58.53
C GLU A 3 -7.17 2.29 -57.63
N GLY A 4 -6.50 3.36 -57.21
CA GLY A 4 -5.44 3.29 -56.20
C GLY A 4 -6.06 3.00 -54.82
N PRO A 5 -5.40 2.20 -53.96
CA PRO A 5 -5.92 1.85 -52.66
C PRO A 5 -5.94 3.09 -51.75
N ASP A 6 -7.12 3.38 -51.21
CA ASP A 6 -7.44 4.49 -50.31
C ASP A 6 -6.67 4.33 -48.97
N PRO A 7 -5.65 5.17 -48.67
CA PRO A 7 -4.79 5.00 -47.50
C PRO A 7 -5.49 5.35 -46.17
N GLU A 8 -6.64 6.00 -46.18
CA GLU A 8 -7.33 6.48 -44.96
C GLU A 8 -8.04 5.38 -44.16
N ARG A 9 -8.31 4.20 -44.75
CA ARG A 9 -9.10 3.15 -44.07
C ARG A 9 -8.28 2.23 -43.15
N ALA A 10 -6.96 2.38 -43.11
CA ALA A 10 -6.08 1.50 -42.33
C ALA A 10 -5.87 1.96 -40.87
N GLU A 11 -6.14 3.21 -40.54
CA GLU A 11 -5.68 3.80 -39.27
C GLU A 11 -6.70 3.77 -38.13
N THR A 12 -7.98 3.54 -38.42
CA THR A 12 -9.06 3.71 -37.43
C THR A 12 -9.49 2.42 -36.69
N ARG A 13 -8.86 1.27 -36.93
CA ARG A 13 -9.30 -0.03 -36.38
C ARG A 13 -8.32 -0.72 -35.42
N ARG A 14 -7.51 0.03 -34.67
CA ARG A 14 -6.80 -0.50 -33.49
C ARG A 14 -6.77 0.47 -32.31
N PRO A 15 -7.83 0.50 -31.49
CA PRO A 15 -7.61 0.74 -30.05
C PRO A 15 -8.26 -0.29 -29.12
N ALA A 16 -9.33 -0.98 -29.54
CA ALA A 16 -10.17 -1.76 -28.62
C ALA A 16 -9.54 -3.07 -28.10
N ALA A 17 -8.57 -3.63 -28.84
CA ALA A 17 -7.90 -4.87 -28.44
C ALA A 17 -6.73 -4.63 -27.48
N ALA A 18 -5.95 -3.56 -27.68
CA ALA A 18 -4.84 -3.21 -26.78
C ALA A 18 -5.34 -2.77 -25.40
N ASP A 19 -6.46 -2.03 -25.35
CA ASP A 19 -7.01 -1.50 -24.10
C ASP A 19 -7.67 -2.58 -23.20
N ARG A 20 -8.00 -3.74 -23.80
CA ARG A 20 -8.65 -4.87 -23.09
C ARG A 20 -7.63 -5.83 -22.47
N VAL A 21 -6.41 -5.90 -23.00
CA VAL A 21 -5.35 -6.81 -22.53
C VAL A 21 -4.67 -6.27 -21.25
N ASP A 22 -4.73 -4.96 -21.00
CA ASP A 22 -4.04 -4.30 -19.89
C ASP A 22 -4.85 -4.18 -18.58
N ARG A 23 -6.15 -4.50 -18.58
CA ARG A 23 -6.98 -4.34 -17.37
C ARG A 23 -6.90 -5.56 -16.46
N VAL A 24 -6.24 -5.39 -15.33
CA VAL A 24 -6.27 -6.36 -14.21
C VAL A 24 -7.73 -6.68 -13.85
N PRO A 25 -8.13 -7.97 -13.81
CA PRO A 25 -9.49 -8.36 -13.46
C PRO A 25 -9.89 -7.79 -12.09
N ARG A 26 -11.14 -7.34 -11.94
CA ARG A 26 -11.62 -6.69 -10.71
C ARG A 26 -11.37 -7.54 -9.46
N ARG A 27 -11.58 -8.86 -9.56
CA ARG A 27 -11.31 -9.81 -8.46
C ARG A 27 -9.84 -9.86 -8.09
N VAL A 28 -8.94 -9.82 -9.06
CA VAL A 28 -7.49 -9.78 -8.81
C VAL A 28 -7.09 -8.47 -8.16
N GLY A 29 -7.59 -7.33 -8.66
CA GLY A 29 -7.36 -6.02 -8.03
C GLY A 29 -7.83 -5.99 -6.58
N TRP A 30 -9.05 -6.47 -6.31
CA TRP A 30 -9.57 -6.61 -4.96
C TRP A 30 -8.71 -7.51 -4.07
N LEU A 31 -8.31 -8.70 -4.55
CA LEU A 31 -7.44 -9.60 -3.80
C LEU A 31 -6.10 -8.95 -3.45
N LEU A 32 -5.50 -8.21 -4.39
CA LEU A 32 -4.26 -7.48 -4.15
C LEU A 32 -4.46 -6.41 -3.06
N VAL A 33 -5.53 -5.62 -3.14
CA VAL A 33 -5.83 -4.59 -2.12
C VAL A 33 -6.05 -5.20 -0.74
N VAL A 34 -6.80 -6.31 -0.64
CA VAL A 34 -7.01 -7.01 0.62
C VAL A 34 -5.71 -7.63 1.14
N ALA A 35 -4.89 -8.20 0.26
CA ALA A 35 -3.61 -8.78 0.64
C ALA A 35 -2.65 -7.74 1.25
N LEU A 36 -2.71 -6.48 0.81
CA LEU A 36 -1.90 -5.39 1.39
C LEU A 36 -2.16 -5.18 2.90
N LEU A 37 -3.33 -5.56 3.43
CA LEU A 37 -3.62 -5.49 4.87
C LEU A 37 -2.74 -6.43 5.71
N ALA A 38 -2.18 -7.47 5.08
CA ALA A 38 -1.27 -8.42 5.71
C ALA A 38 0.21 -8.08 5.47
N VAL A 39 0.51 -7.14 4.56
CA VAL A 39 1.90 -6.78 4.24
C VAL A 39 2.51 -5.96 5.37
N PRO A 40 3.70 -6.31 5.89
CA PRO A 40 4.42 -5.48 6.85
C PRO A 40 4.73 -4.11 6.25
N MET A 41 4.45 -3.04 6.99
CA MET A 41 4.84 -1.68 6.61
C MET A 41 6.35 -1.55 6.48
N ALA A 42 7.09 -2.08 7.46
CA ALA A 42 8.55 -2.11 7.45
C ALA A 42 9.09 -3.44 7.96
N VAL A 43 10.22 -3.86 7.40
CA VAL A 43 10.99 -5.02 7.85
C VAL A 43 12.34 -4.55 8.34
N ILE A 44 12.71 -4.99 9.54
CA ILE A 44 13.98 -4.67 10.18
C ILE A 44 14.78 -5.96 10.27
N PRO A 45 15.72 -6.20 9.33
CA PRO A 45 16.60 -7.35 9.40
C PRO A 45 17.60 -7.18 10.54
N GLY A 46 17.83 -8.25 11.30
CA GLY A 46 18.75 -8.31 12.44
C GLY A 46 18.86 -9.72 12.97
N GLU A 47 19.53 -9.92 14.11
CA GLU A 47 19.62 -11.23 14.78
C GLU A 47 18.23 -11.82 15.07
N ASN A 48 17.26 -10.95 15.36
CA ASN A 48 15.84 -11.28 15.41
C ASN A 48 15.10 -10.42 14.38
N LEU A 49 14.34 -11.05 13.48
CA LEU A 49 13.56 -10.34 12.46
C LEU A 49 12.38 -9.59 13.11
N THR A 50 12.34 -8.26 12.99
CA THR A 50 11.20 -7.46 13.45
C THR A 50 10.37 -6.99 12.26
N LEU A 51 9.06 -7.27 12.33
CA LEU A 51 8.07 -6.80 11.37
C LEU A 51 7.24 -5.69 12.01
N VAL A 52 7.26 -4.52 11.38
CA VAL A 52 6.33 -3.43 11.69
C VAL A 52 5.13 -3.61 10.78
N THR A 53 3.98 -3.97 11.34
CA THR A 53 2.76 -4.24 10.56
C THR A 53 1.75 -3.11 10.70
N LEU A 54 0.66 -3.18 9.95
CA LEU A 54 -0.52 -2.32 10.17
C LEU A 54 -1.12 -2.46 11.56
N TRP A 55 -1.01 -3.66 12.15
CA TRP A 55 -1.75 -4.06 13.35
C TRP A 55 -0.91 -4.01 14.61
N GLY A 56 0.40 -3.81 14.50
CA GLY A 56 1.33 -3.84 15.62
C GLY A 56 2.72 -4.30 15.21
N PHE A 57 3.55 -4.58 16.21
CA PHE A 57 4.89 -5.12 16.02
C PHE A 57 4.88 -6.64 16.18
N LEU A 58 5.59 -7.35 15.30
CA LEU A 58 5.85 -8.79 15.42
C LEU A 58 7.36 -9.01 15.45
N ASN A 59 7.85 -9.83 16.38
CA ASN A 59 9.24 -10.23 16.44
C ASN A 59 9.34 -11.74 16.20
N ALA A 60 10.20 -12.16 15.27
CA ALA A 60 10.37 -13.56 14.88
C ALA A 60 11.19 -14.38 15.89
N ALA A 61 11.79 -13.73 16.89
CA ALA A 61 12.46 -14.41 17.98
C ALA A 61 12.56 -13.48 19.20
N GLY A 62 12.05 -13.97 20.32
CA GLY A 62 12.08 -13.30 21.63
C GLY A 62 11.28 -14.13 22.62
N SER A 63 11.98 -14.87 23.47
CA SER A 63 11.54 -15.70 24.60
C SER A 63 10.37 -15.14 25.44
N GLY A 64 9.14 -15.19 24.91
CA GLY A 64 7.99 -14.51 25.52
C GLY A 64 6.65 -15.25 25.46
N GLY A 65 6.65 -16.54 25.12
CA GLY A 65 5.43 -17.37 25.15
C GLY A 65 5.55 -18.66 24.35
N PRO A 66 4.63 -19.62 24.52
CA PRO A 66 4.73 -20.99 23.98
C PRO A 66 4.78 -21.10 22.44
N LEU A 67 4.66 -19.98 21.72
CA LEU A 67 4.73 -19.89 20.25
C LEU A 67 5.91 -19.03 19.74
N GLY A 68 6.80 -18.52 20.61
CA GLY A 68 8.03 -17.83 20.20
C GLY A 68 7.89 -16.47 19.51
N ALA A 69 6.66 -16.02 19.20
CA ALA A 69 6.36 -14.73 18.60
C ALA A 69 5.76 -13.77 19.64
N GLY A 70 6.48 -12.69 19.95
CA GLY A 70 5.96 -11.57 20.75
C GLY A 70 5.29 -10.53 19.86
N GLY A 71 3.97 -10.36 19.99
CA GLY A 71 3.19 -9.36 19.28
C GLY A 71 2.69 -8.25 20.20
N TYR A 72 2.95 -6.99 19.86
CA TYR A 72 2.37 -5.85 20.58
C TYR A 72 1.40 -5.10 19.67
N PRO A 73 0.07 -5.23 19.89
CA PRO A 73 -0.92 -4.66 18.99
C PRO A 73 -0.95 -3.13 19.12
N VAL A 74 -1.15 -2.46 17.98
CA VAL A 74 -1.17 -1.00 17.89
C VAL A 74 -2.26 -0.38 18.78
N TRP A 75 -3.39 -1.06 18.95
CA TRP A 75 -4.48 -0.59 19.81
C TRP A 75 -4.11 -0.62 21.29
N ALA A 76 -3.36 -1.63 21.75
CA ALA A 76 -2.84 -1.65 23.12
C ALA A 76 -1.90 -0.47 23.35
N TYR A 77 -1.01 -0.17 22.39
CA TYR A 77 -0.16 1.02 22.44
C TYR A 77 -0.98 2.30 22.66
N PHE A 78 -2.02 2.54 21.86
CA PHE A 78 -2.78 3.78 21.96
C PHE A 78 -3.74 3.84 23.16
N LEU A 79 -4.25 2.70 23.64
CA LEU A 79 -5.16 2.63 24.78
C LEU A 79 -4.42 2.67 26.13
N GLU A 80 -3.21 2.13 26.20
CA GLU A 80 -2.38 2.10 27.42
C GLU A 80 -1.56 3.37 27.59
N GLN A 81 -1.40 4.20 26.56
CA GLN A 81 -0.59 5.40 26.61
C GLN A 81 -1.34 6.57 27.27
N PRO A 82 -0.90 7.08 28.44
CA PRO A 82 -1.55 8.21 29.12
C PRO A 82 -1.26 9.57 28.47
N ARG A 83 -0.48 9.62 27.38
CA ARG A 83 -0.06 10.86 26.73
C ARG A 83 -1.02 11.22 25.60
N ALA A 84 -1.38 12.50 25.48
CA ALA A 84 -2.24 13.00 24.41
C ALA A 84 -1.65 12.67 23.04
N PHE A 85 -2.49 12.25 22.09
CA PHE A 85 -2.08 11.84 20.73
C PHE A 85 -1.22 12.90 20.01
N GLY A 86 -1.49 14.19 20.26
CA GLY A 86 -0.73 15.30 19.68
C GLY A 86 0.74 15.39 20.14
N SER A 87 1.08 14.77 21.27
CA SER A 87 2.45 14.71 21.81
C SER A 87 3.28 13.57 21.22
N LEU A 88 2.65 12.68 20.45
CA LEU A 88 3.34 11.55 19.83
C LEU A 88 4.14 12.04 18.60
N PRO A 89 5.32 11.43 18.34
CA PRO A 89 6.09 11.71 17.14
C PRO A 89 5.24 11.57 15.87
N ALA A 90 5.48 12.43 14.88
CA ALA A 90 4.67 12.49 13.65
C ALA A 90 4.56 11.13 12.93
N SER A 91 5.60 10.29 13.00
CA SER A 91 5.58 8.93 12.45
C SER A 91 4.59 7.99 13.13
N ILE A 92 4.43 8.08 14.45
CA ILE A 92 3.44 7.29 15.20
C ILE A 92 2.02 7.76 14.86
N ARG A 93 1.82 9.07 14.69
CA ARG A 93 0.53 9.63 14.30
C ARG A 93 0.10 9.22 12.88
N ALA A 94 1.05 8.95 11.99
CA ALA A 94 0.76 8.45 10.65
C ALA A 94 0.26 7.00 10.63
N TRP A 95 0.46 6.25 11.72
CA TRP A 95 0.13 4.81 11.76
C TRP A 95 -1.40 4.56 11.75
N PRO A 96 -2.24 5.20 12.60
CA PRO A 96 -3.69 5.11 12.47
C PRO A 96 -4.22 5.65 11.14
N LEU A 97 -3.59 6.69 10.60
CA LEU A 97 -3.96 7.27 9.31
C LEU A 97 -3.76 6.25 8.17
N ALA A 98 -2.63 5.55 8.19
CA ALA A 98 -2.37 4.46 7.24
C ALA A 98 -3.41 3.35 7.38
N ILE A 99 -3.75 2.91 8.60
CA ILE A 99 -4.82 1.92 8.85
C ILE A 99 -6.12 2.39 8.20
N GLY A 100 -6.52 3.65 8.45
CA GLY A 100 -7.72 4.24 7.86
C GLY A 100 -7.71 4.17 6.33
N PHE A 101 -6.61 4.58 5.68
CA PHE A 101 -6.52 4.53 4.23
C PHE A 101 -6.59 3.12 3.66
N TYR A 102 -5.89 2.14 4.25
CA TYR A 102 -5.96 0.76 3.78
C TYR A 102 -7.36 0.14 3.96
N VAL A 103 -7.99 0.36 5.11
CA VAL A 103 -9.33 -0.19 5.40
C VAL A 103 -10.37 0.41 4.46
N VAL A 104 -10.34 1.72 4.24
CA VAL A 104 -11.30 2.37 3.33
C VAL A 104 -11.01 1.97 1.88
N ALA A 105 -9.75 1.81 1.48
CA ALA A 105 -9.40 1.29 0.14
C ALA A 105 -9.92 -0.14 -0.05
N ALA A 106 -9.73 -1.02 0.94
CA ALA A 106 -10.23 -2.39 0.90
C ALA A 106 -11.76 -2.46 0.89
N ALA A 107 -12.44 -1.62 1.67
CA ALA A 107 -13.90 -1.51 1.66
C ALA A 107 -14.41 -1.03 0.29
N SER A 108 -13.75 -0.03 -0.30
CA SER A 108 -14.06 0.49 -1.64
C SER A 108 -13.91 -0.59 -2.73
N ALA A 109 -12.79 -1.32 -2.74
CA ALA A 109 -12.55 -2.43 -3.67
C ALA A 109 -13.56 -3.57 -3.46
N THR A 110 -13.90 -3.87 -2.20
CA THR A 110 -14.90 -4.89 -1.85
C THR A 110 -16.29 -4.51 -2.34
N ALA A 111 -16.69 -3.23 -2.21
CA ALA A 111 -17.93 -2.73 -2.80
C ALA A 111 -17.95 -2.85 -4.33
N GLY A 112 -16.79 -2.74 -4.98
CA GLY A 112 -16.64 -3.02 -6.42
C GLY A 112 -17.00 -4.45 -6.79
N VAL A 113 -16.56 -5.43 -6.00
CA VAL A 113 -16.82 -6.85 -6.27
C VAL A 113 -18.21 -7.29 -5.81
N ALA A 114 -18.64 -6.86 -4.63
CA ALA A 114 -19.89 -7.28 -4.00
C ALA A 114 -21.12 -6.53 -4.53
N LEU A 115 -20.97 -5.23 -4.84
CA LEU A 115 -22.08 -4.34 -5.19
C LEU A 115 -21.94 -3.74 -6.60
N GLY A 116 -20.82 -3.99 -7.29
CA GLY A 116 -20.53 -3.37 -8.59
C GLY A 116 -20.21 -1.87 -8.53
N ARG A 117 -20.01 -1.31 -7.33
CA ARG A 117 -19.92 0.14 -7.08
C ARG A 117 -18.57 0.56 -6.49
N GLU A 118 -17.51 0.46 -7.30
CA GLU A 118 -16.18 0.97 -6.95
C GLU A 118 -15.83 2.17 -7.83
N ASP A 119 -15.43 3.27 -7.20
CA ASP A 119 -14.72 4.35 -7.85
C ASP A 119 -13.21 4.08 -7.76
N ARG A 120 -12.65 3.61 -8.88
CA ARG A 120 -11.23 3.24 -8.99
C ARG A 120 -10.28 4.41 -8.75
N ARG A 121 -10.73 5.65 -8.97
CA ARG A 121 -9.92 6.85 -8.71
C ARG A 121 -9.75 7.05 -7.20
N VAL A 122 -10.84 6.89 -6.46
CA VAL A 122 -10.85 6.97 -4.99
C VAL A 122 -10.02 5.83 -4.40
N THR A 123 -10.21 4.59 -4.86
CA THR A 123 -9.42 3.45 -4.39
C THR A 123 -7.93 3.65 -4.65
N GLY A 124 -7.55 4.04 -5.87
CA GLY A 124 -6.16 4.36 -6.21
C GLY A 124 -5.58 5.50 -5.37
N GLY A 125 -6.36 6.55 -5.13
CA GLY A 125 -5.94 7.70 -4.32
C GLY A 125 -5.71 7.34 -2.86
N LEU A 126 -6.62 6.53 -2.29
CA LEU A 126 -6.46 6.00 -0.94
C LEU A 126 -5.22 5.10 -0.82
N LEU A 127 -4.92 4.28 -1.83
CA LEU A 127 -3.69 3.48 -1.84
C LEU A 127 -2.44 4.34 -1.95
N ALA A 128 -2.45 5.42 -2.75
CA ALA A 128 -1.33 6.35 -2.81
C ALA A 128 -1.08 7.03 -1.45
N LEU A 129 -2.15 7.48 -0.78
CA LEU A 129 -2.07 8.03 0.56
C LEU A 129 -1.62 6.99 1.60
N ALA A 130 -2.09 5.74 1.49
CA ALA A 130 -1.67 4.63 2.34
C ALA A 130 -0.18 4.33 2.16
N ALA A 131 0.34 4.35 0.92
CA ALA A 131 1.75 4.18 0.63
C ALA A 131 2.58 5.32 1.26
N ALA A 132 2.17 6.57 1.09
CA ALA A 132 2.84 7.72 1.70
C ALA A 132 2.84 7.66 3.23
N ALA A 133 1.72 7.31 3.85
CA ALA A 133 1.62 7.16 5.30
C ALA A 133 2.50 6.01 5.81
N SER A 134 2.49 4.85 5.12
CA SER A 134 3.35 3.70 5.46
C SER A 134 4.84 4.02 5.30
N LEU A 135 5.20 4.80 4.28
CA LEU A 135 6.57 5.27 4.08
C LEU A 135 6.99 6.21 5.21
N TRP A 136 6.12 7.13 5.62
CA TRP A 136 6.40 8.05 6.72
C TRP A 136 6.61 7.32 8.05
N VAL A 137 5.81 6.29 8.33
CA VAL A 137 6.03 5.38 9.47
C VAL A 137 7.43 4.74 9.37
N SER A 138 7.76 4.17 8.20
CA SER A 138 9.04 3.50 7.96
C SER A 138 10.25 4.43 8.12
N VAL A 139 10.16 5.67 7.61
CA VAL A 139 11.20 6.70 7.79
C VAL A 139 11.36 7.07 9.26
N GLY A 140 10.24 7.19 10.00
CA GLY A 140 10.29 7.44 11.44
C GLY A 140 10.92 6.30 12.24
N VAL A 141 10.80 5.06 11.77
CA VAL A 141 11.51 3.90 12.34
C VAL A 141 12.99 3.96 11.96
N ALA A 142 13.30 4.17 10.68
CA ALA A 142 14.66 4.25 10.15
C ALA A 142 15.53 5.31 10.87
N THR A 143 14.96 6.49 11.11
CA THR A 143 15.65 7.57 11.84
C THR A 143 15.97 7.19 13.29
N ARG A 144 15.08 6.46 13.96
CA ARG A 144 15.32 5.96 15.34
C ARG A 144 16.34 4.83 15.40
N PHE A 145 16.39 3.99 14.36
CA PHE A 145 17.40 2.95 14.20
C PHE A 145 18.75 3.49 13.69
N GLY A 146 18.84 4.79 13.39
CA GLY A 146 20.06 5.44 12.92
C GLY A 146 20.50 4.96 11.53
N VAL A 147 19.55 4.65 10.65
CA VAL A 147 19.83 4.30 9.25
C VAL A 147 20.63 5.43 8.59
N GLY A 148 21.78 5.09 7.99
CA GLY A 148 22.66 6.04 7.32
C GLY A 148 23.58 6.83 8.26
N THR A 149 23.52 6.58 9.57
CA THR A 149 24.43 7.15 10.57
C THR A 149 25.14 6.06 11.36
N THR A 150 24.39 5.26 12.13
CA THR A 150 24.89 4.19 13.00
C THR A 150 24.52 2.80 12.50
N ALA A 151 23.59 2.69 11.55
CA ALA A 151 23.15 1.45 10.92
C ALA A 151 23.20 1.54 9.40
N GLY A 152 23.30 0.38 8.75
CA GLY A 152 23.32 0.28 7.28
C GLY A 152 22.02 0.79 6.63
N TRP A 153 22.11 1.18 5.35
CA TRP A 153 20.99 1.75 4.59
C TRP A 153 19.77 0.80 4.45
N LEU A 154 20.00 -0.50 4.58
CA LEU A 154 18.99 -1.56 4.48
C LEU A 154 18.50 -2.08 5.84
N ALA A 155 18.88 -1.43 6.94
CA ALA A 155 18.43 -1.84 8.27
C ALA A 155 16.92 -1.63 8.48
N VAL A 156 16.25 -0.83 7.64
CA VAL A 156 14.78 -0.71 7.62
C VAL A 156 14.30 -0.70 6.17
N ILE A 157 13.51 -1.71 5.79
CA ILE A 157 13.01 -1.89 4.43
C ILE A 157 11.50 -1.54 4.42
N PRO A 158 11.05 -0.50 3.70
CA PRO A 158 9.65 -0.04 3.70
C PRO A 158 8.76 -0.90 2.78
N VAL A 159 8.68 -2.20 3.04
CA VAL A 159 8.02 -3.19 2.17
C VAL A 159 6.57 -2.82 1.85
N GLY A 160 5.80 -2.38 2.84
CA GLY A 160 4.39 -2.04 2.66
C GLY A 160 4.18 -0.80 1.79
N ALA A 161 5.04 0.22 1.93
CA ALA A 161 4.96 1.39 1.06
C ALA A 161 5.25 1.02 -0.41
N LEU A 162 6.27 0.19 -0.63
CA LEU A 162 6.67 -0.26 -1.97
C LEU A 162 5.61 -1.14 -2.61
N ALA A 163 5.09 -2.13 -1.88
CA ALA A 163 4.04 -3.02 -2.36
C ALA A 163 2.76 -2.25 -2.70
N THR A 164 2.36 -1.31 -1.84
CA THR A 164 1.15 -0.50 -2.05
C THR A 164 1.31 0.48 -3.20
N ALA A 165 2.48 1.11 -3.35
CA ALA A 165 2.77 1.94 -4.51
C ALA A 165 2.71 1.13 -5.82
N ALA A 166 3.24 -0.10 -5.82
CA ALA A 166 3.18 -0.98 -6.97
C ALA A 166 1.73 -1.34 -7.35
N VAL A 167 0.87 -1.62 -6.37
CA VAL A 167 -0.57 -1.87 -6.63
C VAL A 167 -1.27 -0.60 -7.11
N ALA A 168 -1.01 0.56 -6.48
CA ALA A 168 -1.61 1.83 -6.88
C ALA A 168 -1.27 2.19 -8.33
N VAL A 169 0.00 2.06 -8.72
CA VAL A 169 0.45 2.37 -10.09
C VAL A 169 0.01 1.29 -11.08
N GLY A 170 0.24 0.01 -10.76
CA GLY A 170 0.00 -1.11 -11.68
C GLY A 170 -1.48 -1.42 -11.91
N VAL A 171 -2.32 -1.29 -10.88
CA VAL A 171 -3.77 -1.62 -10.95
C VAL A 171 -4.62 -0.38 -11.18
N TYR A 172 -4.26 0.76 -10.58
CA TYR A 172 -5.08 1.98 -10.54
C TYR A 172 -4.45 3.19 -11.25
N GLY A 173 -3.23 3.08 -11.78
CA GLY A 173 -2.46 4.24 -12.28
C GLY A 173 -3.05 4.92 -13.52
N ARG A 174 -3.80 4.19 -14.36
CA ARG A 174 -4.55 4.80 -15.48
C ARG A 174 -5.73 5.62 -14.99
N ASP A 175 -6.48 5.09 -14.02
CA ASP A 175 -7.63 5.77 -13.42
C ASP A 175 -7.19 7.04 -12.67
N LEU A 176 -6.05 6.97 -11.97
CA LEU A 176 -5.42 8.11 -11.29
C LEU A 176 -5.00 9.22 -12.26
N ARG A 177 -4.33 8.90 -13.37
CA ARG A 177 -3.91 9.90 -14.37
C ARG A 177 -5.11 10.64 -14.97
N GLY A 178 -6.16 9.91 -15.33
CA GLY A 178 -7.40 10.50 -15.85
C GLY A 178 -8.17 11.37 -14.83
N ALA A 179 -7.74 11.45 -13.56
CA ALA A 179 -8.27 12.38 -12.57
C ALA A 179 -7.63 13.78 -12.64
N PHE A 180 -6.40 13.88 -13.16
CA PHE A 180 -5.64 15.13 -13.22
C PHE A 180 -5.60 15.76 -14.62
N GLU A 181 -6.02 15.04 -15.66
CA GLU A 181 -6.09 15.51 -17.05
C GLU A 181 -7.41 16.24 -17.38
N ARG A 182 -8.04 16.90 -16.40
CA ARG A 182 -9.27 17.71 -16.56
C ARG A 182 -8.99 19.17 -16.30
#